data_AF-V9G7L2-F1
#
_entry.id   AF-V9G7L2-F1
#
_cell.length_a   1.000
_cell.length_b   1.000
_cell.length_c   1.000
_cell.angle_alpha   90.00
_cell.angle_beta   90.00
_cell.angle_gamma   90.00
#
_symmetry.space_group_name_H-M   'P 1'
#
loop_
_entity.id
_entity.type
_entity.pdbx_description
1 polymer ?
#
loop_
_entity_poly.entity_id
_entity_poly.type
_entity_poly.pdbx_seq_one_letter_code
_entity_poly.pdbx_strand_id
1 'polypeptide(L)'
;MTKQQFIAILESRLAPLPPHERKEFIQDVESHFIIGMQNGRNEQEIARELGDPFEMAKEALGDRFIEMDPPPPPFFKLIIARLSHYGNTSSEQDSFFARSL
;
A
#
# COMPACT_ATOMS: atom_id res chain seq x y z
N MET A 1 9.34 5.89 19.57
CA MET A 1 9.51 5.80 18.10
C MET A 1 9.40 7.19 17.51
N THR A 2 10.04 7.43 16.37
CA THR A 2 9.91 8.71 15.63
C THR A 2 8.65 8.72 14.77
N LYS A 3 8.23 9.90 14.27
CA LYS A 3 7.11 10.02 13.32
C LYS A 3 7.30 9.08 12.12
N GLN A 4 8.49 9.12 11.51
CA GLN A 4 8.81 8.29 10.34
C GLN A 4 8.69 6.79 10.63
N GLN A 5 9.15 6.33 11.79
CA GLN A 5 9.02 4.93 12.19
C GLN A 5 7.55 4.53 12.37
N PHE A 6 6.75 5.38 13.01
CA PHE A 6 5.33 5.13 13.22
C PHE A 6 4.58 4.98 11.88
N ILE A 7 4.79 5.92 10.97
CA ILE A 7 4.15 5.94 9.65
C ILE A 7 4.60 4.77 8.79
N ALA A 8 5.90 4.45 8.76
CA ALA A 8 6.41 3.33 7.98
C ALA A 8 5.77 1.99 8.42
N ILE A 9 5.54 1.80 9.72
CA ILE A 9 4.84 0.62 10.23
C ILE A 9 3.38 0.62 9.75
N LEU A 10 2.66 1.74 9.90
CA LEU A 10 1.28 1.86 9.43
C LEU A 10 1.14 1.61 7.93
N GLU A 11 1.96 2.23 7.09
CA GLU A 11 1.91 2.05 5.63
C GLU A 11 2.08 0.58 5.22
N SER A 12 3.00 -0.13 5.89
CA SER A 12 3.25 -1.55 5.64
C SER A 12 2.06 -2.42 6.04
N ARG A 13 1.39 -2.09 7.14
CA ARG A 13 0.29 -2.88 7.72
C ARG A 13 -1.05 -2.60 7.05
N LEU A 14 -1.29 -1.35 6.69
CA LEU A 14 -2.47 -0.89 5.96
C LEU A 14 -2.38 -1.13 4.45
N ALA A 15 -1.36 -1.87 3.98
CA ALA A 15 -1.22 -2.26 2.58
C ALA A 15 -2.46 -2.93 1.95
N PRO A 16 -3.29 -3.70 2.69
CA PRO A 16 -4.55 -4.25 2.17
C PRO A 16 -5.65 -3.23 1.92
N LEU A 17 -5.60 -2.05 2.57
CA LEU A 17 -6.63 -1.02 2.38
C LEU A 17 -6.51 -0.38 0.98
N PRO A 18 -7.64 0.08 0.41
CA PRO A 18 -7.61 0.90 -0.78
C PRO A 18 -6.67 2.11 -0.61
N PRO A 19 -5.95 2.52 -1.67
CA PRO A 19 -4.96 3.59 -1.56
C PRO A 19 -5.50 4.91 -1.00
N HIS A 20 -6.77 5.23 -1.26
CA HIS A 20 -7.41 6.44 -0.76
C HIS A 20 -7.64 6.37 0.76
N GLU A 21 -8.24 5.28 1.25
CA GLU A 21 -8.47 5.06 2.69
C GLU A 21 -7.14 5.04 3.46
N ARG A 22 -6.13 4.33 2.95
CA ARG A 22 -4.80 4.32 3.56
C ARG A 22 -4.21 5.73 3.62
N LYS A 23 -4.32 6.51 2.55
CA LYS A 23 -3.78 7.87 2.51
C LYS A 23 -4.47 8.78 3.51
N GLU A 24 -5.79 8.71 3.62
CA GLU A 24 -6.57 9.46 4.61
C GLU A 24 -6.10 9.12 6.03
N PHE A 25 -5.97 7.83 6.34
CA PHE A 25 -5.49 7.37 7.65
C PHE A 25 -4.08 7.90 7.98
N ILE A 26 -3.15 7.82 7.02
CA ILE A 26 -1.80 8.36 7.21
C ILE A 26 -1.83 9.88 7.40
N GLN A 27 -2.65 10.62 6.65
CA GLN A 27 -2.77 12.07 6.80
C GLN A 27 -3.30 12.47 8.18
N ASP A 28 -4.23 11.72 8.75
CA ASP A 28 -4.75 11.97 10.10
C ASP A 28 -3.65 11.81 11.16
N VAL A 29 -2.88 10.72 11.06
CA VAL A 29 -1.74 10.46 11.95
C VAL A 29 -0.67 11.54 11.79
N GLU A 30 -0.34 11.91 10.56
CA GLU A 30 0.61 13.00 10.29
C GLU A 30 0.18 14.33 10.91
N SER A 31 -1.11 14.65 10.78
CA SER A 31 -1.68 15.88 11.34
C SER A 31 -1.56 15.90 12.86
N HIS A 32 -1.75 14.75 13.51
CA HIS A 32 -1.59 14.62 14.96
C HIS A 32 -0.13 14.88 15.40
N PHE A 33 0.85 14.36 14.67
CA PHE A 33 2.26 14.67 14.90
C PHE A 33 2.56 16.17 14.70
N ILE A 34 2.02 16.79 13.66
CA ILE A 34 2.23 18.23 13.39
C ILE A 34 1.69 19.08 14.55
N ILE A 35 0.44 18.84 14.97
CA ILE A 35 -0.20 19.58 16.07
C ILE A 35 0.56 19.37 17.38
N GLY A 36 0.94 18.14 17.69
CA GLY A 36 1.70 17.82 18.89
C GLY A 36 3.06 18.54 18.94
N MET A 37 3.78 18.56 17.81
CA MET A 37 5.06 19.28 17.73
C MET A 37 4.89 20.80 17.82
N GLN A 38 3.82 21.35 17.23
CA GLN A 38 3.50 22.78 17.37
C GLN A 38 3.22 23.17 18.84
N ASN A 39 2.67 22.25 19.62
CA ASN A 39 2.44 22.42 21.06
C ASN A 39 3.69 22.20 21.92
N GLY A 40 4.86 22.02 21.31
CA GLY A 40 6.14 21.83 22.02
C GLY A 40 6.36 20.42 22.56
N ARG A 41 5.56 19.44 22.15
CA ARG A 41 5.74 18.02 22.51
C ARG A 41 6.75 17.37 21.58
N ASN A 42 7.46 16.37 22.07
CA ASN A 42 8.39 15.60 21.24
C ASN A 42 7.67 14.44 20.53
N GLU A 43 8.27 13.93 19.44
CA GLU A 43 7.67 12.83 18.66
C GLU A 43 7.39 11.57 19.49
N GLN A 44 8.20 11.30 20.51
CA GLN A 44 8.09 10.09 21.32
C GLN A 44 6.86 10.14 22.24
N GLU A 45 6.55 11.32 22.79
CA GLU A 45 5.33 11.59 23.57
C GLU A 45 4.09 11.48 22.71
N ILE A 46 4.14 12.03 21.50
CA ILE A 46 3.02 11.98 20.56
C ILE A 46 2.78 10.53 20.12
N ALA A 47 3.84 9.78 19.80
CA ALA A 47 3.73 8.37 19.47
C ALA A 47 3.19 7.53 20.64
N ARG A 48 3.52 7.86 21.89
CA ARG A 48 2.96 7.19 23.07
C ARG A 48 1.47 7.48 23.26
N GLU A 49 1.03 8.68 22.92
CA GLU A 49 -0.39 9.06 22.97
C GLU A 49 -1.20 8.40 21.86
N LEU A 50 -0.63 8.32 20.66
CA LEU A 50 -1.21 7.56 19.54
C LEU A 50 -1.26 6.06 19.81
N GLY A 51 -0.35 5.53 20.64
CA GLY A 51 -0.33 4.14 21.05
C GLY A 51 0.58 3.25 20.19
N ASP A 52 0.18 2.00 20.01
CA ASP A 52 0.93 1.03 19.21
C ASP A 52 0.46 1.06 17.74
N PRO A 53 1.32 1.42 16.76
CA PRO A 53 0.96 1.41 15.35
C PRO A 53 0.51 0.04 14.83
N PHE A 54 0.92 -1.07 15.47
CA PHE A 54 0.48 -2.42 15.12
C PHE A 54 -0.98 -2.67 15.50
N GLU A 55 -1.37 -2.33 16.73
CA GLU A 55 -2.78 -2.47 17.17
C GLU A 55 -3.66 -1.46 16.43
N MET A 56 -3.20 -0.23 16.23
CA MET A 56 -3.91 0.78 15.43
C MET A 56 -4.22 0.29 14.01
N ALA A 57 -3.23 -0.32 13.33
CA ALA A 57 -3.46 -0.88 11.99
C ALA A 57 -4.44 -2.06 12.00
N LYS A 58 -4.36 -2.90 13.03
CA LYS A 58 -5.27 -4.05 13.21
C LYS A 58 -6.71 -3.60 13.44
N GLU A 59 -6.92 -2.57 14.26
CA GLU A 59 -8.23 -1.96 14.46
C GLU A 59 -8.77 -1.32 13.17
N ALA A 60 -7.92 -0.62 12.42
CA ALA A 60 -8.29 -0.03 11.14
C ALA A 60 -8.66 -1.07 10.06
N LEU A 61 -8.05 -2.25 10.12
CA LEU A 61 -8.36 -3.36 9.21
C LEU A 61 -9.63 -4.12 9.66
N GLY A 62 -9.94 -4.13 10.95
CA GLY A 62 -11.17 -4.72 11.52
C GLY A 62 -11.44 -6.15 11.01
N ASP A 63 -12.72 -6.46 10.76
CA ASP A 63 -13.16 -7.74 10.17
C ASP A 63 -12.93 -7.84 8.65
N ARG A 64 -12.38 -6.81 7.98
CA ARG A 64 -12.06 -6.90 6.53
C ARG A 64 -10.97 -7.95 6.25
N PHE A 65 -10.29 -8.44 7.28
CA PHE A 65 -9.46 -9.64 7.21
C PHE A 65 -10.24 -10.94 6.96
N ILE A 66 -11.56 -10.95 7.19
CA ILE A 66 -12.43 -12.13 7.06
C ILE A 66 -12.99 -12.26 5.63
N GLU A 67 -13.11 -11.15 4.88
CA GLU A 67 -13.69 -11.12 3.53
C GLU A 67 -12.70 -10.68 2.43
N MET A 68 -11.44 -11.10 2.53
CA MET A 68 -10.54 -11.03 1.39
C MET A 68 -10.21 -12.43 0.89
N ASP A 69 -11.08 -12.91 0.00
CA ASP A 69 -10.68 -13.84 -1.07
C ASP A 69 -9.39 -13.31 -1.72
N PRO A 70 -8.39 -14.18 -1.96
CA PRO A 70 -7.03 -14.16 -1.39
C PRO A 70 -6.34 -12.78 -1.27
N PRO A 71 -5.44 -12.60 -0.27
CA PRO A 71 -4.74 -11.34 -0.06
C PRO A 71 -4.01 -10.90 -1.34
N PRO A 72 -4.09 -9.61 -1.74
CA PRO A 72 -3.42 -9.10 -2.91
C PRO A 72 -1.94 -9.44 -2.77
N PRO A 73 -1.33 -10.00 -3.81
CA PRO A 73 0.07 -10.36 -3.76
C PRO A 73 0.88 -9.12 -3.35
N PRO A 74 1.90 -9.28 -2.50
CA PRO A 74 2.70 -8.15 -2.04
C PRO A 74 3.17 -7.34 -3.25
N PHE A 75 2.96 -6.03 -3.24
CA PHE A 75 3.22 -5.14 -4.38
C PHE A 75 4.67 -5.27 -4.91
N PHE A 76 5.60 -5.70 -4.05
CA PHE A 76 6.98 -6.00 -4.41
C PHE A 76 7.13 -7.21 -5.38
N LYS A 77 6.14 -8.10 -5.49
CA LYS A 77 6.08 -9.15 -6.53
C LYS A 77 5.57 -8.63 -7.88
N LEU A 78 4.92 -7.46 -7.95
CA LEU A 78 4.38 -6.92 -9.20
C LEU A 78 5.45 -6.31 -10.11
N ILE A 79 6.56 -5.86 -9.53
CA ILE A 79 7.68 -5.26 -10.26
C ILE A 79 8.54 -6.33 -10.98
N ILE A 80 8.56 -7.56 -10.48
CA ILE A 80 9.30 -8.69 -11.08
C ILE A 80 8.44 -9.56 -12.01
N ALA A 81 7.12 -9.60 -11.82
CA ALA A 81 6.23 -10.41 -12.66
C ALA A 81 5.89 -9.76 -14.01
N ARG A 82 5.98 -8.42 -14.12
CA ARG A 82 5.66 -7.67 -15.35
C ARG A 82 6.71 -7.86 -16.47
N LEU A 83 7.90 -8.40 -16.18
CA LEU A 83 8.99 -8.54 -17.15
C LEU A 83 9.11 -9.93 -17.80
N SER A 84 8.35 -10.94 -17.37
CA SER A 84 8.44 -12.30 -17.95
C SER A 84 7.46 -12.57 -19.08
N HIS A 85 6.56 -11.63 -19.42
CA HIS A 85 5.49 -11.86 -20.41
C HIS A 85 5.49 -10.87 -21.59
N TYR A 86 6.67 -10.38 -21.98
CA TYR A 86 6.83 -9.62 -23.23
C TYR A 86 8.00 -10.18 -24.04
N GLY A 87 7.74 -11.33 -24.67
CA GLY A 87 8.72 -12.05 -25.48
C GLY A 87 8.07 -13.09 -26.36
N ASN A 88 7.04 -12.72 -27.12
CA ASN A 88 6.69 -13.44 -28.35
C ASN A 88 5.87 -12.55 -29.29
N THR A 89 6.56 -11.71 -30.05
CA THR A 89 6.05 -11.16 -31.31
C THR A 89 6.78 -11.88 -32.42
N SER A 90 6.12 -12.83 -33.08
CA SER A 90 6.51 -13.30 -34.41
C SER A 90 5.28 -13.79 -35.17
N SER A 91 4.96 -12.97 -36.19
CA SER A 91 4.36 -13.34 -37.48
C SER A 91 3.00 -14.04 -37.50
N GLU A 92 1.91 -13.25 -37.49
CA GLU A 92 0.68 -13.57 -38.24
C GLU A 92 0.20 -12.34 -39.03
N GLN A 93 1.05 -11.86 -39.94
CA GLN A 93 0.65 -10.95 -41.01
C GLN A 93 1.28 -11.43 -42.33
N ASP A 94 0.87 -12.61 -42.80
CA ASP A 94 1.24 -13.10 -44.15
C ASP A 94 0.18 -14.06 -44.75
N SER A 95 -1.10 -13.82 -44.49
CA SER A 95 -2.18 -14.57 -45.16
C SER A 95 -3.26 -13.65 -45.76
N PHE A 96 -2.84 -12.54 -46.37
CA PHE A 96 -3.75 -11.63 -47.09
C PHE A 96 -3.53 -11.51 -48.60
N PHE A 97 -2.65 -12.31 -49.23
CA PHE A 97 -2.37 -12.16 -50.68
C PHE A 97 -2.24 -13.41 -51.56
N ALA A 98 -2.68 -14.61 -51.12
CA ALA A 98 -2.51 -15.83 -51.93
C ALA A 98 -3.82 -16.60 -52.24
N ARG A 99 -4.90 -15.90 -52.59
CA ARG A 99 -6.08 -16.56 -53.18
C ARG A 99 -6.83 -15.65 -54.16
N SER A 100 -6.19 -15.40 -55.30
CA SER A 100 -6.86 -15.00 -56.53
C SER A 100 -6.36 -15.94 -57.64
N LEU A 101 -7.08 -17.04 -57.79
CA LEU A 101 -7.16 -17.86 -58.99
C LEU A 101 -8.64 -18.14 -59.22
#